data_AF-A0A0W1D1Q9-F1
#
_entry.id   AF-A0A0W1D1Q9-F1
#
_cell.length_a   1.000
_cell.length_b   1.000
_cell.length_c   1.000
_cell.angle_alpha   90.00
_cell.angle_beta   90.00
_cell.angle_gamma   90.00
#
_symmetry.space_group_name_H-M   'P 1'
#
loop_
_entity.id
_entity.type
_entity.pdbx_description
1 polymer ?
#
loop_
_entity_poly.entity_id
_entity_poly.type
_entity_poly.pdbx_seq_one_letter_code
_entity_poly.pdbx_strand_id
1 'polypeptide(L)'
;MIDVVDQLAASRGVSRSEAIRIALEVGIPLLKAGLSLNAERAVTILEHTQLALSLIVQEQYPADAEHLIAQALSNVREHHG
;
A
#
# COMPACT_ATOMS: atom_id res chain seq x y z
N MET A 1 3.60 -22.07 -3.82
CA MET A 1 2.32 -21.37 -4.06
C MET A 1 1.28 -21.74 -3.01
N ILE A 2 1.10 -23.05 -2.74
CA ILE A 2 0.23 -23.56 -1.66
C ILE A 2 0.61 -22.93 -0.30
N ASP A 3 1.90 -22.96 0.05
CA ASP A 3 2.38 -22.43 1.34
C ASP A 3 2.16 -20.92 1.51
N VAL A 4 2.17 -20.16 0.41
CA VAL A 4 1.99 -18.69 0.44
C VAL A 4 0.53 -18.33 0.70
N VAL A 5 -0.40 -19.09 0.11
CA VAL A 5 -1.83 -18.90 0.37
C VAL A 5 -2.18 -19.28 1.80
N ASP A 6 -1.58 -20.36 2.32
CA ASP A 6 -1.80 -20.80 3.70
C ASP A 6 -1.22 -19.80 4.72
N GLN A 7 -0.06 -19.20 4.42
CA GLN A 7 0.51 -18.09 5.22
C GLN A 7 -0.38 -16.84 5.18
N LEU A 8 -0.93 -16.48 4.02
CA LEU A 8 -1.85 -15.35 3.88
C LEU A 8 -3.15 -15.60 4.65
N ALA A 9 -3.70 -16.80 4.56
CA ALA A 9 -4.88 -17.22 5.30
C ALA A 9 -4.64 -17.14 6.82
N ALA A 10 -3.50 -17.66 7.30
CA ALA A 10 -3.13 -17.61 8.70
C ALA A 10 -2.93 -16.18 9.22
N SER A 11 -2.21 -15.32 8.48
CA SER A 11 -1.95 -13.93 8.90
C SER A 11 -3.21 -13.05 8.95
N ARG A 12 -4.23 -13.39 8.16
CA ARG A 12 -5.52 -12.68 8.15
C ARG A 12 -6.63 -13.37 8.97
N GLY A 13 -6.36 -14.54 9.55
CA GLY A 13 -7.36 -15.30 10.30
C GLY A 13 -8.54 -15.78 9.45
N VAL A 14 -8.33 -16.02 8.16
CA VAL A 14 -9.38 -16.44 7.21
C VAL A 14 -9.13 -17.85 6.69
N SER A 15 -10.14 -18.44 6.04
CA SER A 15 -9.97 -19.73 5.36
C SER A 15 -9.05 -19.59 4.13
N ARG A 16 -8.45 -20.70 3.72
CA ARG A 16 -7.64 -20.76 2.49
C ARG A 16 -8.42 -20.28 1.25
N SER A 17 -9.68 -20.71 1.10
CA SER A 17 -10.54 -20.32 -0.01
C SER A 17 -10.81 -18.81 -0.01
N GLU A 18 -10.97 -18.22 1.17
CA GLU A 18 -11.19 -16.79 1.32
C GLU A 18 -9.93 -15.99 0.98
N ALA A 19 -8.75 -16.46 1.40
CA ALA A 19 -7.48 -15.85 1.00
C ALA A 19 -7.28 -15.87 -0.53
N ILE A 20 -7.66 -16.97 -1.19
CA ILE A 20 -7.64 -17.07 -2.67
C ILE A 20 -8.63 -16.08 -3.29
N ARG A 21 -9.85 -16.00 -2.76
CA ARG A 21 -10.88 -15.07 -3.28
C ARG A 21 -10.38 -13.63 -3.23
N ILE A 22 -9.85 -13.20 -2.08
CA ILE A 22 -9.28 -11.85 -1.90
C ILE A 22 -8.15 -11.59 -2.91
N ALA A 23 -7.25 -12.56 -3.09
CA ALA A 23 -6.14 -12.43 -4.04
C ALA A 23 -6.64 -12.28 -5.49
N LEU A 24 -7.68 -13.02 -5.87
CA LEU A 24 -8.28 -12.94 -7.20
C LEU A 24 -9.07 -11.65 -7.43
N GLU A 25 -9.79 -11.17 -6.41
CA GLU A 25 -10.55 -9.91 -6.47
C GLU A 25 -9.65 -8.70 -6.72
N VAL A 26 -8.40 -8.73 -6.24
CA VAL A 26 -7.41 -7.69 -6.51
C VAL A 26 -6.64 -7.98 -7.81
N GLY A 27 -6.19 -9.22 -8.01
CA GLY A 27 -5.33 -9.59 -9.13
C GLY A 27 -6.01 -9.52 -10.50
N ILE A 28 -7.25 -10.00 -10.62
CA ILE A 28 -7.96 -10.05 -11.92
C ILE A 28 -8.19 -8.65 -12.51
N PRO A 29 -8.68 -7.64 -11.77
CA PRO A 29 -8.82 -6.28 -12.31
C PRO A 29 -7.50 -5.69 -12.80
N LEU A 30 -6.40 -5.90 -12.07
CA LEU A 30 -5.08 -5.38 -12.44
C LEU A 30 -4.57 -6.03 -13.73
N LEU A 31 -4.69 -7.36 -13.83
CA LEU A 31 -4.35 -8.09 -15.04
C LEU A 31 -5.21 -7.66 -16.24
N LYS A 32 -6.52 -7.42 -16.03
CA LYS A 32 -7.42 -6.89 -17.08
C LYS A 32 -7.04 -5.48 -17.53
N ALA A 33 -6.50 -4.66 -16.64
CA ALA A 33 -5.96 -3.34 -16.96
C ALA A 33 -4.60 -3.39 -17.69
N GLY A 34 -4.08 -4.59 -18.00
CA GLY A 34 -2.78 -4.77 -18.64
C GLY A 34 -1.60 -4.51 -17.70
N LEU A 35 -1.85 -4.39 -16.39
CA LEU A 35 -0.82 -4.16 -15.39
C LEU A 35 -0.23 -5.51 -14.98
N SER A 36 1.01 -5.78 -15.39
CA SER A 36 1.84 -6.77 -14.71
C SER A 36 2.53 -6.07 -13.53
N LEU A 37 2.14 -6.46 -12.32
CA LEU A 37 2.70 -5.87 -11.11
C LEU A 37 4.07 -6.48 -10.83
N ASN A 38 5.12 -5.77 -11.24
CA ASN A 38 6.40 -5.90 -10.57
C ASN A 38 6.28 -5.13 -9.24
N ALA A 39 6.11 -5.89 -8.14
CA ALA A 39 5.91 -5.31 -6.81
C ALA A 39 7.06 -4.40 -6.39
N GLU A 40 8.31 -4.80 -6.64
CA GLU A 40 9.50 -3.99 -6.34
C GLU A 40 9.46 -2.64 -7.07
N ARG A 41 9.15 -2.65 -8.37
CA ARG A 41 9.05 -1.43 -9.16
C ARG A 41 7.87 -0.55 -8.72
N ALA A 42 6.74 -1.16 -8.37
CA ALA A 42 5.57 -0.43 -7.87
C ALA A 42 5.90 0.27 -6.54
N VAL A 43 6.49 -0.46 -5.58
CA VAL A 43 6.96 0.09 -4.31
C VAL A 43 7.98 1.19 -4.54
N THR A 44 8.95 0.99 -5.43
CA THR A 44 9.97 2.01 -5.76
C THR A 44 9.34 3.31 -6.27
N ILE A 45 8.32 3.23 -7.14
CA ILE A 45 7.62 4.41 -7.65
C ILE A 45 6.88 5.14 -6.52
N LEU A 46 6.20 4.40 -5.65
CA LEU A 46 5.49 4.97 -4.50
C LEU A 46 6.47 5.70 -3.58
N GLU A 47 7.58 5.07 -3.21
CA GLU A 47 8.52 5.68 -2.26
C GLU A 47 9.27 6.84 -2.87
N HIS A 48 9.64 6.74 -4.14
CA HIS A 48 10.25 7.87 -4.83
C HIS A 48 9.31 9.09 -4.86
N THR A 49 8.02 8.86 -5.14
CA THR A 49 7.01 9.94 -5.17
C THR A 49 6.84 10.56 -3.78
N GLN A 50 6.77 9.75 -2.72
CA GLN A 50 6.69 10.26 -1.35
C GLN A 50 7.93 11.08 -0.95
N LEU A 51 9.13 10.60 -1.30
CA LEU A 51 10.38 11.30 -0.99
C LEU A 51 10.49 12.61 -1.76
N ALA A 52 10.14 12.62 -3.04
CA ALA A 52 10.15 13.84 -3.85
C ALA A 52 9.18 14.89 -3.30
N LEU A 53 7.96 14.48 -2.92
CA LEU A 53 6.99 15.38 -2.30
C LEU A 53 7.46 15.88 -0.93
N SER A 54 8.04 15.00 -0.12
CA SER A 54 8.59 15.39 1.19
C SER A 54 9.69 16.42 1.06
N LEU A 55 10.59 16.25 0.08
CA LEU A 55 11.63 17.22 -0.23
C LEU A 55 11.03 18.58 -0.63
N ILE A 56 10.06 18.59 -1.55
CA ILE A 56 9.40 19.83 -1.99
C ILE A 56 8.73 20.54 -0.81
N VAL A 57 8.02 19.81 0.05
CA VAL A 57 7.36 20.39 1.23
C VAL A 57 8.38 20.93 2.22
N GLN A 58 9.47 20.20 2.47
CA GLN A 58 10.54 20.67 3.36
C GLN A 58 11.24 21.92 2.83
N GLU A 59 11.43 22.02 1.51
CA GLU A 59 12.08 23.19 0.90
C GLU A 59 11.16 24.42 0.81
N GLN A 60 9.90 24.23 0.42
CA GLN A 60 8.97 25.33 0.14
C GLN A 60 8.13 25.74 1.35
N TYR A 61 7.81 24.80 2.24
CA TYR A 61 6.93 24.98 3.40
C TYR A 61 7.50 24.30 4.65
N PRO A 62 8.74 24.65 5.08
CA PRO A 62 9.42 23.97 6.17
C PRO A 62 8.65 24.03 7.50
N ALA A 63 7.91 25.10 7.75
CA ALA A 63 7.12 25.27 8.98
C ALA A 63 5.92 24.31 9.06
N ASP A 64 5.38 23.88 7.92
CA ASP A 64 4.19 23.03 7.84
C ASP A 64 4.53 21.53 7.67
N ALA A 65 5.80 21.22 7.36
CA ALA A 65 6.25 19.87 7.02
C ALA A 65 5.95 18.84 8.13
N GLU A 66 6.28 19.16 9.39
CA GLU A 66 5.99 18.28 10.53
C GLU A 66 4.48 18.15 10.80
N HIS A 67 3.75 19.27 10.66
CA HIS A 67 2.30 19.29 10.89
C HIS A 67 1.56 18.39 9.89
N LEU A 68 1.94 18.43 8.61
CA LEU A 68 1.34 17.61 7.56
C LEU A 68 1.50 16.11 7.83
N ILE A 69 2.67 15.67 8.28
CA ILE A 69 2.91 14.26 8.64
C ILE A 69 2.06 13.87 9.86
N ALA A 70 2.01 14.72 10.89
CA ALA A 70 1.21 14.47 12.08
C ALA A 70 -0.29 14.33 11.75
N GLN A 71 -0.80 15.19 10.87
CA GLN A 71 -2.19 15.15 10.44
C GLN A 71 -2.48 13.92 9.57
N ALA A 72 -1.59 13.56 8.65
CA ALA A 72 -1.73 12.33 7.86
C ALA A 72 -1.82 11.08 8.76
N LEU A 73 -0.94 10.98 9.76
CA LEU A 73 -0.98 9.89 10.74
C LEU A 73 -2.27 9.90 11.58
N SER A 74 -2.79 11.09 11.93
CA SER A 74 -4.07 11.21 12.62
C SER A 74 -5.22 10.67 11.78
N ASN A 75 -5.32 11.10 10.51
CA ASN A 75 -6.38 10.70 9.61
C ASN A 75 -6.37 9.18 9.35
N VAL A 76 -5.19 8.58 9.20
CA VAL A 76 -5.07 7.12 9.04
C VAL A 76 -5.63 6.40 10.25
N ARG A 77 -5.28 6.82 11.47
CA ARG A 77 -5.82 6.21 12.71
C ARG A 77 -7.33 6.38 12.85
N GLU A 78 -7.86 7.50 12.39
CA GLU A 78 -9.28 7.83 12.56
C GLU A 78 -10.19 7.16 11.52
N HIS A 79 -9.69 6.91 10.31
CA HIS A 79 -10.52 6.42 9.19
C HIS A 79 -10.12 5.06 8.64
N HIS A 80 -8.92 4.57 8.95
CA HIS A 80 -8.35 3.35 8.35
C HIS A 80 -7.66 2.43 9.36
N GLY A 81 -7.66 2.79 10.66
CA GLY A 81 -7.07 2.03 11.76
C GLY A 81 -8.06 1.12 12.48
#